data_AF-A0A8B3LF54-F1
#
_entry.id   AF-A0A8B3LF54-F1
#
_cell.length_a   1.000
_cell.length_b   1.000
_cell.length_c   1.000
_cell.angle_alpha   90.00
_cell.angle_beta   90.00
_cell.angle_gamma   90.00
#
_symmetry.space_group_name_H-M   'P 1'
#
loop_
_entity.id
_entity.type
_entity.pdbx_description
1 polymer ?
#
loop_
_entity_poly.entity_id
_entity_poly.type
_entity_poly.pdbx_seq_one_letter_code
_entity_poly.pdbx_strand_id
1 'polypeptide(L)'
;GNWRDATTEVPHFVISETPRFVGRAVAALAADPDRSRWNGQSLSSGGLAQVYGFTDLDGSRPDAWRYVPEVQDAGKPADATGYR
;
A
#
# COMPACT_ATOMS: atom_id res chain seq x y z
N GLY A 1 -2.89 1.84 -18.32
CA GLY A 1 -2.99 3.12 -17.60
C GLY A 1 -2.14 3.03 -16.36
N ASN A 2 -1.49 4.12 -15.97
CA ASN A 2 -0.88 4.20 -14.64
C ASN A 2 -1.98 4.59 -13.62
N TRP A 3 -1.72 4.48 -12.33
CA TRP A 3 -2.69 4.87 -11.29
C TRP A 3 -2.95 6.38 -11.23
N ARG A 4 -2.01 7.21 -11.71
CA ARG A 4 -2.13 8.67 -11.72
C ARG A 4 -3.23 9.13 -12.66
N ASP A 5 -3.43 8.45 -13.78
CA ASP A 5 -4.49 8.77 -14.75
C ASP A 5 -5.89 8.69 -14.10
N ALA A 6 -6.10 7.71 -13.21
CA ALA A 6 -7.35 7.50 -12.49
C ALA A 6 -7.65 8.58 -11.42
N THR A 7 -6.63 9.31 -10.95
CA THR A 7 -6.84 10.40 -9.96
C THR A 7 -7.64 11.58 -10.49
N THR A 8 -7.76 11.70 -11.81
CA THR A 8 -8.57 12.73 -12.46
C THR A 8 -10.06 12.52 -12.22
N GLU A 9 -10.50 11.26 -12.17
CA GLU A 9 -11.90 10.88 -11.97
C GLU A 9 -12.18 10.46 -10.53
N VAL A 10 -11.20 9.81 -9.88
CA VAL A 10 -11.28 9.33 -8.50
C VAL A 10 -10.10 9.90 -7.72
N PRO A 11 -10.19 11.11 -7.16
CA PRO A 11 -9.06 11.81 -6.53
C PRO A 11 -8.32 10.97 -5.47
N HIS A 12 -9.05 10.24 -4.63
CA HIS A 12 -8.48 9.40 -3.57
C HIS A 12 -7.72 8.16 -4.10
N PHE A 13 -7.76 7.87 -5.40
CA PHE A 13 -6.90 6.85 -6.03
C PHE A 13 -5.40 7.22 -5.96
N VAL A 14 -5.07 8.44 -5.52
CA VAL A 14 -3.71 8.89 -5.25
C VAL A 14 -2.96 8.01 -4.22
N ILE A 15 -3.67 7.27 -3.37
CA ILE A 15 -3.07 6.33 -2.42
C ILE A 15 -2.76 4.95 -3.02
N SER A 16 -3.16 4.68 -4.27
CA SER A 16 -3.01 3.36 -4.87
C SER A 16 -1.55 2.98 -5.13
N GLU A 17 -1.24 1.71 -4.89
CA GLU A 17 0.03 1.09 -5.17
C GLU A 17 0.04 0.39 -6.54
N THR A 18 1.22 0.08 -7.07
CA THR A 18 1.31 -0.72 -8.29
C THR A 18 1.04 -2.21 -8.01
N PRO A 19 0.53 -2.97 -8.99
CA PRO A 19 0.43 -4.43 -8.86
C PRO A 19 1.78 -5.11 -8.57
N ARG A 20 2.90 -4.49 -8.95
CA ARG A 20 4.24 -4.99 -8.61
C ARG A 20 4.54 -4.89 -7.12
N PHE A 21 4.08 -3.84 -6.45
CA PHE A 21 4.25 -3.71 -4.99
C PHE A 21 3.49 -4.80 -4.23
N VAL A 22 2.24 -5.06 -4.61
CA VAL A 22 1.47 -6.21 -4.11
C VAL A 22 2.22 -7.53 -4.34
N GLY A 23 2.72 -7.74 -5.56
CA GLY A 23 3.47 -8.95 -5.91
C GLY A 23 4.74 -9.13 -5.08
N ARG A 24 5.46 -8.04 -4.76
CA ARG A 24 6.61 -8.07 -3.86
C ARG A 24 6.22 -8.48 -2.44
N ALA A 25 5.07 -8.03 -1.94
CA ALA A 25 4.54 -8.44 -0.64
C ALA A 25 4.29 -9.95 -0.59
N VAL A 26 3.64 -10.51 -1.61
CA VAL A 26 3.40 -11.97 -1.72
C VAL A 26 4.71 -12.74 -1.80
N ALA A 27 5.66 -12.28 -2.62
CA ALA A 27 6.96 -12.94 -2.77
C ALA A 27 7.76 -12.92 -1.46
N ALA A 28 7.78 -11.79 -0.75
CA ALA A 28 8.46 -11.66 0.53
C ALA A 28 7.84 -12.56 1.60
N LEU A 29 6.50 -12.57 1.72
CA LEU A 29 5.79 -13.45 2.63
C LEU A 29 6.04 -14.94 2.32
N ALA A 30 6.06 -15.32 1.04
CA ALA A 30 6.33 -16.69 0.64
C ALA A 30 7.77 -17.13 0.95
N ALA A 31 8.74 -16.23 0.79
CA ALA A 31 10.15 -16.49 1.04
C ALA A 31 10.53 -16.50 2.54
N ASP A 32 9.68 -15.96 3.41
CA ASP A 32 9.94 -15.90 4.84
C ASP A 32 9.88 -17.30 5.49
N PRO A 33 10.98 -17.77 6.13
CA PRO A 33 11.02 -19.07 6.80
C PRO A 33 10.07 -19.16 8.00
N ASP A 34 9.78 -18.04 8.65
CA ASP A 34 8.90 -17.91 9.81
C ASP A 34 7.51 -17.40 9.42
N ARG A 35 7.10 -17.54 8.15
CA ARG A 35 5.81 -17.03 7.64
C ARG A 35 4.59 -17.60 8.36
N SER A 36 4.73 -18.73 9.06
CA SER A 36 3.66 -19.31 9.88
C SER A 36 3.15 -18.38 10.97
N ARG A 37 3.96 -17.41 11.43
CA ARG A 37 3.54 -16.39 12.39
C ARG A 37 2.39 -15.50 11.88
N TRP A 38 2.19 -15.44 10.57
CA TRP A 38 1.12 -14.68 9.93
C TRP A 38 -0.16 -15.47 9.71
N ASN A 39 -0.18 -16.77 10.04
CA ASN A 39 -1.36 -17.60 9.81
C ASN A 39 -2.59 -17.06 10.56
N GLY A 40 -3.72 -17.04 9.87
CA GLY A 40 -4.99 -16.54 10.42
C GLY A 40 -5.11 -15.01 10.47
N GLN A 41 -4.14 -14.27 9.93
CA GLN A 41 -4.16 -12.81 9.91
C GLN A 41 -4.48 -12.28 8.50
N SER A 42 -5.20 -11.15 8.45
CA SER A 42 -5.32 -10.33 7.25
C SER A 42 -4.16 -9.35 7.18
N LEU A 43 -3.36 -9.42 6.12
CA LEU A 43 -2.16 -8.61 5.95
C LEU A 43 -2.36 -7.57 4.85
N SER A 44 -1.63 -6.46 4.96
CA SER A 44 -1.52 -5.44 3.93
C SER A 44 -0.14 -5.44 3.30
N SER A 45 -0.06 -5.13 2.01
CA SER A 45 1.19 -4.91 1.27
C SER A 45 2.03 -3.80 1.91
N GLY A 46 1.42 -2.68 2.32
CA GLY A 46 2.09 -1.60 3.06
C GLY A 46 2.70 -2.06 4.39
N GLY A 47 1.97 -2.86 5.18
CA GLY A 47 2.48 -3.43 6.42
C GLY A 47 3.63 -4.42 6.19
N LEU A 48 3.48 -5.31 5.21
CA LEU A 48 4.54 -6.24 4.82
C LEU A 48 5.78 -5.53 4.26
N ALA A 49 5.62 -4.39 3.58
CA ALA A 49 6.72 -3.57 3.11
C ALA A 49 7.55 -2.98 4.25
N GLN A 50 6.92 -2.61 5.37
CA GLN A 50 7.64 -2.15 6.57
C GLN A 50 8.43 -3.29 7.20
N VAL A 51 7.85 -4.49 7.29
CA VAL A 51 8.50 -5.66 7.90
C VAL A 51 9.65 -6.20 7.04
N TYR A 52 9.43 -6.33 5.73
CA TYR A 52 10.38 -6.95 4.79
C TYR A 52 11.26 -5.96 4.03
N GLY A 53 11.02 -4.65 4.19
CA GLY A 53 11.93 -3.60 3.70
C GLY A 53 11.86 -3.31 2.20
N PHE A 54 10.82 -3.75 1.48
CA PHE A 54 10.67 -3.41 0.05
C PHE A 54 9.90 -2.09 -0.18
N THR A 55 9.94 -1.58 -1.41
CA THR A 55 9.26 -0.36 -1.85
C THR A 55 8.49 -0.61 -3.16
N ASP A 56 7.60 0.31 -3.52
CA ASP A 56 6.99 0.38 -4.85
C ASP A 56 8.02 0.88 -5.89
N LEU A 57 7.62 0.94 -7.15
CA LEU A 57 8.45 1.32 -8.29
C LEU A 57 8.97 2.77 -8.21
N ASP A 58 8.22 3.65 -7.56
CA ASP A 58 8.58 5.05 -7.34
C ASP A 58 9.35 5.27 -6.02
N GLY A 59 9.70 4.19 -5.31
CA GLY A 59 10.38 4.25 -4.02
C GLY A 59 9.46 4.42 -2.81
N SER A 60 8.15 4.59 -3.02
CA SER A 60 7.16 4.75 -1.94
C SER A 60 6.85 3.45 -1.19
N ARG A 61 6.19 3.58 -0.04
CA ARG A 61 5.54 2.51 0.73
C ARG A 61 4.11 2.96 1.10
N PRO A 62 3.16 2.85 0.17
CA PRO A 62 1.78 3.32 0.40
C PRO A 62 1.11 2.66 1.61
N ASP A 63 0.45 3.46 2.44
CA ASP A 63 -0.33 3.05 3.61
C ASP A 63 -1.79 3.48 3.46
N ALA A 64 -2.53 2.69 2.67
CA ALA A 64 -3.95 2.92 2.42
C ALA A 64 -4.81 2.76 3.69
N TRP A 65 -4.42 1.89 4.62
CA TRP A 65 -5.18 1.62 5.83
C TRP A 65 -5.14 2.79 6.80
N ARG A 66 -4.04 3.55 6.83
CA ARG A 66 -3.98 4.82 7.56
C ARG A 66 -4.64 5.97 6.79
N TYR A 67 -4.46 6.02 5.47
CA TYR A 67 -5.00 7.09 4.62
C TYR A 67 -6.53 7.18 4.62
N VAL A 68 -7.22 6.05 4.47
CA VAL A 68 -8.69 6.03 4.35
C VAL A 68 -9.38 6.70 5.54
N PRO A 69 -9.14 6.29 6.80
CA PRO A 69 -9.80 6.94 7.94
C PRO A 69 -9.30 8.37 8.21
N GLU A 70 -8.02 8.67 7.97
CA GLU A 70 -7.44 9.97 8.34
C GLU A 70 -7.67 11.08 7.30
N VAL A 71 -7.89 10.71 6.04
CA VAL A 71 -8.01 11.64 4.90
C VAL A 71 -9.36 11.48 4.21
N GLN A 72 -9.65 10.29 3.66
CA GLN A 72 -10.84 10.09 2.83
C GLN A 72 -12.14 10.18 3.66
N ASP A 73 -12.26 9.37 4.70
CA ASP A 73 -13.46 9.33 5.55
C ASP A 73 -13.60 10.64 6.36
N ALA A 74 -12.48 11.32 6.61
CA ALA A 74 -12.44 12.65 7.21
C ALA A 74 -12.84 13.78 6.24
N GLY A 75 -13.13 13.48 4.96
CA GLY A 75 -13.53 14.46 3.95
C GLY A 75 -12.46 15.49 3.60
N LYS A 76 -11.17 15.15 3.82
CA LYS A 76 -10.04 16.04 3.52
C LYS A 76 -9.67 15.97 2.03
N PRO A 77 -8.94 16.96 1.50
CA PRO A 77 -8.41 16.89 0.14
C PRO A 77 -7.61 15.60 -0.07
N ALA A 78 -7.62 15.08 -1.29
CA ALA A 78 -6.87 13.88 -1.66
C ALA A 78 -5.35 14.14 -1.69
N ASP A 79 -4.75 14.21 -0.49
CA ASP A 79 -3.34 14.42 -0.27
C ASP A 79 -2.74 13.18 0.41
N ALA A 80 -1.90 12.46 -0.33
CA ALA A 80 -1.23 11.25 0.15
C ALA A 80 0.14 11.55 0.79
N THR A 81 0.51 12.82 0.97
CA THR A 81 1.78 13.20 1.59
C THR A 81 1.90 12.57 2.99
N GLY A 82 3.00 11.84 3.21
CA GLY A 82 3.25 11.11 4.45
C GLY A 82 2.61 9.71 4.52
N TYR A 83 1.73 9.34 3.58
CA TYR A 83 1.13 8.01 3.45
C TYR A 83 1.72 7.20 2.29
N ARG A 84 2.76 7.70 1.65
CA ARG A 84 3.52 7.06 0.56
C ARG A 84 5.00 7.19 0.86
#